data_AF-A0A960IW08-F1
#
_entry.id   AF-A0A960IW08-F1
#
_cell.length_a   1.000
_cell.length_b   1.000
_cell.length_c   1.000
_cell.angle_alpha   90.00
_cell.angle_beta   90.00
_cell.angle_gamma   90.00
#
_symmetry.space_group_name_H-M   'P 1'
#
loop_
_entity.id
_entity.type
_entity.pdbx_description
1 polymer ?
#
loop_
_entity_poly.entity_id
_entity_poly.type
_entity_poly.pdbx_seq_one_letter_code
_entity_poly.pdbx_strand_id
1 'polypeptide(L)' 'NRGGDWRLNRALTTVVIVRMRTHPETRAYVARRRAEGRTTKEIMRSLKRYITRRIYRTLAAAHPTPSGA' A
#
# COMPACT_ATOMS: atom_id res chain seq x y z
N ASN A 1 5.47 16.17 13.50
CA ASN A 1 6.00 14.79 13.66
C ASN A 1 6.68 14.29 12.37
N ARG A 2 7.97 14.59 12.17
CA ARG A 2 8.76 14.14 10.99
C ARG A 2 8.95 12.61 10.92
N GLY A 3 8.79 11.89 12.03
CA GLY A 3 8.99 10.43 12.07
C GLY A 3 7.77 9.58 11.70
N GLY A 4 6.54 10.13 11.79
CA GLY A 4 5.30 9.34 11.67
C GLY A 4 5.29 8.09 12.57
N ASP A 5 4.40 7.15 12.26
CA ASP A 5 4.40 5.82 12.88
C ASP A 5 5.38 4.89 12.13
N TRP A 6 6.51 4.57 12.76
CA TRP A 6 7.54 3.70 12.19
C TRP A 6 7.10 2.25 12.06
N ARG A 7 6.29 1.76 13.01
CA ARG A 7 5.80 0.36 13.04
C ARG A 7 4.86 0.12 11.89
N LEU A 8 3.90 1.03 11.71
CA LEU A 8 2.97 1.00 10.58
C LEU A 8 3.73 1.06 9.25
N ASN A 9 4.71 1.96 9.15
CA ASN A 9 5.50 2.10 7.94
C ASN A 9 6.31 0.83 7.60
N ARG A 10 6.85 0.15 8.60
CA ARG A 10 7.55 -1.13 8.44
C ARG A 10 6.58 -2.24 8.03
N ALA A 11 5.43 -2.36 8.70
CA ALA A 11 4.40 -3.34 8.36
C ALA A 11 3.91 -3.20 6.91
N LEU A 12 3.64 -1.97 6.47
CA LEU A 12 3.24 -1.69 5.09
C LEU A 12 4.30 -2.12 4.07
N THR A 13 5.58 -1.89 4.37
CA THR A 13 6.68 -2.33 3.51
C THR A 13 6.73 -3.86 3.43
N THR A 14 6.60 -4.55 4.56
CA THR A 14 6.54 -6.02 4.61
C THR A 14 5.38 -6.57 3.78
N VAL A 15 4.18 -6.01 3.93
CA VAL A 15 3.00 -6.41 3.16
C VAL A 15 3.25 -6.24 1.66
N VAL A 16 3.84 -5.12 1.22
CA VAL A 16 4.18 -4.90 -0.20
C VAL A 16 5.13 -5.99 -0.70
N ILE A 17 6.20 -6.29 0.05
CA ILE A 17 7.18 -7.31 -0.34
C ILE A 17 6.52 -8.68 -0.48
N VAL A 18 5.69 -9.08 0.49
CA VAL A 18 4.97 -10.36 0.47
C VAL A 18 4.04 -10.41 -0.73
N ARG A 19 3.22 -9.38 -0.97
CA ARG A 19 2.30 -9.35 -2.12
C ARG A 19 3.03 -9.40 -3.46
N MET A 20 4.18 -8.74 -3.58
CA MET A 20 4.99 -8.84 -4.81
C MET A 20 5.52 -10.26 -5.06
N ARG A 21 5.69 -11.09 -4.02
CA ARG A 21 6.16 -12.48 -4.14
C ARG A 21 5.02 -13.45 -4.40
N THR A 22 3.91 -13.33 -3.67
CA THR A 22 2.88 -14.37 -3.61
C THR A 22 1.54 -13.99 -4.23
N HIS A 23 1.20 -12.70 -4.34
CA HIS A 23 -0.12 -12.27 -4.77
C HIS A 23 -0.19 -12.14 -6.31
N PRO A 24 -0.98 -12.98 -7.02
CA PRO A 24 -0.97 -13.03 -8.49
C PRO A 24 -1.27 -11.70 -9.16
N GLU A 25 -2.30 -10.97 -8.70
CA GLU A 25 -2.65 -9.66 -9.29
C GLU A 25 -1.53 -8.62 -9.07
N THR A 26 -0.84 -8.69 -7.93
CA THR A 26 0.26 -7.76 -7.65
C THR A 26 1.46 -8.09 -8.51
N ARG A 27 1.74 -9.36 -8.78
CA ARG A 27 2.77 -9.78 -9.74
C ARG A 27 2.46 -9.30 -11.15
N ALA A 28 1.22 -9.45 -11.61
CA ALA A 28 0.77 -8.95 -12.91
C ALA A 28 0.91 -7.41 -13.00
N TYR A 29 0.50 -6.70 -11.95
CA TYR A 29 0.69 -5.25 -11.87
C TYR A 29 2.18 -4.86 -11.92
N VAL A 30 3.04 -5.54 -11.16
CA VAL A 30 4.48 -5.29 -11.17
C VAL A 30 5.09 -5.53 -12.55
N ALA A 31 4.71 -6.63 -13.22
CA ALA A 31 5.17 -6.94 -14.56
C ALA A 31 4.78 -5.85 -15.56
N ARG A 32 3.51 -5.42 -15.55
CA ARG A 32 3.03 -4.31 -16.38
C ARG A 32 3.81 -3.02 -16.13
N ARG A 33 4.00 -2.63 -14.86
CA ARG A 33 4.73 -1.39 -14.53
C ARG A 33 6.21 -1.47 -14.86
N ARG A 34 6.83 -2.65 -14.78
CA ARG A 34 8.20 -2.88 -15.25
C ARG A 34 8.30 -2.72 -16.77
N ALA A 35 7.33 -3.23 -17.53
CA ALA A 35 7.27 -3.04 -18.98
C ALA A 35 7.10 -1.56 -19.37
N GLU A 36 6.43 -0.75 -18.54
CA GLU A 36 6.36 0.71 -18.68
C GLU A 36 7.66 1.44 -18.27
N GLY A 37 8.75 0.73 -17.99
CA GLY A 37 10.04 1.32 -17.63
C GLY A 37 10.14 1.86 -16.19
N ARG A 38 9.17 1.56 -15.32
CA ARG A 38 9.21 2.02 -13.93
C ARG A 38 10.21 1.23 -13.11
N THR A 39 10.94 1.94 -12.26
CA THR A 39 11.86 1.30 -11.31
C THR A 39 11.10 0.55 -10.22
N THR A 40 11.72 -0.49 -9.66
CA THR A 40 11.13 -1.24 -8.54
C THR A 40 10.75 -0.33 -7.36
N LYS A 41 11.56 0.71 -7.08
CA LYS A 41 11.27 1.69 -6.01
C LYS A 41 9.99 2.49 -6.28
N GLU A 42 9.75 2.92 -7.51
CA GLU A 42 8.50 3.61 -7.88
C GLU A 42 7.29 2.68 -7.79
N ILE A 43 7.45 1.43 -8.25
CA ILE A 43 6.39 0.41 -8.19
C ILE A 43 6.02 0.12 -6.74
N MET A 44 7.01 -0.10 -5.87
CA MET A 44 6.78 -0.31 -4.43
C MET A 44 6.10 0.89 -3.78
N ARG A 45 6.48 2.13 -4.13
CA ARG A 45 5.84 3.35 -3.61
C ARG A 45 4.38 3.45 -4.05
N SER A 46 4.08 3.12 -5.31
CA SER A 46 2.72 3.05 -5.83
C SER A 46 1.87 1.99 -5.11
N LEU A 47 2.42 0.78 -4.93
CA LEU A 47 1.77 -0.31 -4.20
C LEU A 47 1.51 0.05 -2.74
N LYS A 48 2.51 0.61 -2.04
CA LYS A 48 2.36 1.07 -0.65
C LYS A 48 1.21 2.07 -0.54
N ARG A 49 1.18 3.07 -1.43
CA ARG A 49 0.11 4.09 -1.47
C ARG A 49 -1.26 3.47 -1.72
N TYR A 50 -1.38 2.54 -2.65
CA TYR A 50 -2.64 1.84 -2.94
C TYR A 50 -3.14 1.06 -1.71
N ILE A 51 -2.25 0.28 -1.09
CA ILE A 51 -2.58 -0.54 0.09
C ILE A 51 -2.98 0.34 1.26
N THR A 52 -2.21 1.39 1.57
CA THR A 52 -2.55 2.34 2.64
C THR A 52 -3.93 2.95 2.43
N ARG A 53 -4.25 3.39 1.21
CA ARG A 53 -5.58 3.95 0.89
C ARG A 53 -6.69 2.93 1.03
N ARG A 54 -6.47 1.69 0.59
CA ARG A 54 -7.45 0.62 0.73
C ARG A 54 -7.71 0.33 2.20
N ILE A 55 -6.67 0.15 3.00
CA ILE A 55 -6.78 -0.08 4.46
C ILE A 55 -7.52 1.08 5.12
N TYR A 56 -7.12 2.32 4.84
CA TYR A 56 -7.78 3.49 5.41
C TYR A 56 -9.27 3.53 5.07
N ARG A 57 -9.65 3.29 3.80
CA ARG A 57 -11.07 3.25 3.40
C ARG A 57 -11.83 2.11 4.08
N THR A 58 -11.24 0.93 4.21
CA THR A 58 -11.85 -0.20 4.91
C THR A 58 -12.06 0.12 6.39
N LEU A 59 -11.06 0.71 7.05
CA LEU A 59 -11.17 1.11 8.46
C LEU A 59 -12.18 2.25 8.66
N ALA A 60 -12.19 3.25 7.79
CA ALA A 60 -13.14 4.37 7.86
C ALA A 60 -14.58 3.93 7.59
N ALA A 61 -14.78 2.94 6.71
CA ALA A 61 -16.10 2.34 6.49
C ALA A 61 -16.56 1.49 7.68
N ALA A 62 -15.63 0.77 8.34
CA ALA A 62 -15.93 -0.02 9.53
C ALA A 62 -16.16 0.85 10.77
N HIS A 63 -15.51 2.00 10.85
CA HIS A 63 -15.65 2.99 11.92
C HIS A 63 -16.09 4.33 11.30
N PRO A 64 -17.35 4.46 10.89
CA PRO A 64 -17.86 5.74 10.42
C PRO A 64 -17.64 6.75 11.54
N THR A 65 -16.86 7.79 11.26
CA THR A 65 -16.67 8.87 12.23
C THR A 65 -18.06 9.45 12.47
N PRO A 66 -18.55 9.49 13.73
CA PRO A 66 -19.86 10.07 13.99
C PRO A 66 -19.83 11.50 13.46
N SER A 67 -20.68 11.76 12.47
CA SER A 67 -20.90 13.10 11.96
C SER A 67 -21.67 13.85 13.04
N GLY A 68 -20.99 14.77 13.74
CA GLY A 68 -21.62 15.68 14.69
C GLY A 68 -20.91 15.77 16.03
N ALA A 69 -20.12 16.82 16.19
CA ALA A 69 -20.15 17.69 17.36
C ALA A 69 -20.31 19.11 16.84
#